data_AF-Q8TK43-F1
#
_entry.id   AF-Q8TK43-F1
#
_cell.length_a   1.000
_cell.length_b   1.000
_cell.length_c   1.000
_cell.angle_alpha   90.00
_cell.angle_beta   90.00
_cell.angle_gamma   90.00
#
_symmetry.space_group_name_H-M   'P 1'
#
loop_
_entity.id
_entity.type
_entity.pdbx_description
1 polymer ?
#
loop_
_entity_poly.entity_id
_entity_poly.type
_entity_poly.pdbx_seq_one_letter_code
_entity_poly.pdbx_strand_id
1 'polypeptide(L)'
;MPARVNQHVSIIRTNIRTNTKLYYKFLYCYLCLKRTKEALLSFDADGTRKAITKGNLEKLVLPLPSYTEQTQIGDFIGLVNDKIDLNNQMNSTLEQIAQTLFKRWFIDFEFPDENGNPYKSREGKEYRMTVLINC
;
A
#
# COMPACT_ATOMS: atom_id res chain seq x y z
N MET A 1 9.57 -23.90 -13.33
CA MET A 1 10.20 -23.96 -12.00
C MET A 1 9.12 -24.01 -10.92
N PRO A 2 9.10 -24.99 -10.01
CA PRO A 2 8.13 -25.00 -8.92
C PRO A 2 8.56 -24.03 -7.83
N ALA A 3 7.88 -22.89 -7.72
CA ALA A 3 8.05 -21.99 -6.59
C ALA A 3 7.49 -22.66 -5.33
N ARG A 4 8.29 -22.78 -4.27
CA ARG A 4 7.81 -23.22 -2.96
C ARG A 4 7.09 -22.03 -2.31
N VAL A 5 5.80 -22.16 -2.11
CA VAL A 5 4.98 -21.15 -1.43
C VAL A 5 4.86 -21.55 0.04
N ASN A 6 4.87 -20.58 0.96
CA ASN A 6 4.66 -20.83 2.39
C ASN A 6 3.30 -21.48 2.66
N GLN A 7 3.19 -22.27 3.74
CA GLN A 7 1.97 -23.01 4.11
C GLN A 7 0.71 -22.13 4.31
N HIS A 8 0.88 -20.82 4.52
CA HIS A 8 -0.21 -19.86 4.70
C HIS A 8 -0.54 -19.05 3.44
N VAL A 9 0.02 -19.42 2.29
CA VAL A 9 -0.17 -18.70 1.03
C VAL A 9 -0.73 -19.65 -0.02
N SER A 10 -1.86 -19.27 -0.62
CA SER A 10 -2.48 -19.98 -1.73
C SER A 10 -2.40 -19.15 -3.00
N ILE A 11 -2.05 -19.79 -4.13
CA ILE A 11 -2.07 -19.16 -5.45
C ILE A 11 -3.36 -19.58 -6.15
N ILE A 12 -4.21 -18.60 -6.47
CA ILE A 12 -5.42 -18.82 -7.27
C ILE A 12 -5.07 -18.59 -8.74
N ARG A 13 -5.33 -19.59 -9.58
CA ARG A 13 -5.16 -19.50 -11.04
C ARG A 13 -6.49 -19.75 -11.72
N THR A 14 -6.83 -18.91 -12.69
CA THR A 14 -8.01 -19.11 -13.52
C THR A 14 -7.78 -20.29 -14.46
N ASN A 15 -8.76 -21.19 -14.56
CA ASN A 15 -8.64 -22.36 -15.42
C ASN A 15 -8.93 -21.96 -16.88
N ILE A 16 -7.91 -22.02 -17.72
CA ILE A 16 -8.00 -21.64 -19.13
C ILE A 16 -8.79 -22.68 -19.96
N ARG A 17 -8.98 -23.89 -19.43
CA ARG A 17 -9.70 -24.98 -20.12
C ARG A 17 -11.21 -24.87 -20.03
N THR A 18 -11.73 -24.09 -19.08
CA THR A 18 -13.17 -23.86 -18.96
C THR A 18 -13.60 -22.76 -19.92
N ASN A 19 -14.78 -22.90 -20.55
CA ASN A 19 -15.37 -21.84 -21.40
C ASN A 19 -15.74 -20.55 -20.61
N THR A 20 -15.58 -20.61 -19.29
CA THR A 20 -15.82 -19.53 -18.34
C THR A 20 -14.63 -18.58 -18.31
N LYS A 21 -14.76 -17.40 -18.92
CA LYS A 21 -13.73 -16.36 -18.87
C LYS A 21 -13.83 -15.56 -17.57
N LEU A 22 -12.77 -15.58 -16.76
CA LEU A 22 -12.64 -14.80 -15.54
C LEU A 22 -11.46 -13.83 -15.65
N TYR A 23 -11.74 -12.53 -15.53
CA TYR A 23 -10.72 -11.50 -15.53
C TYR A 23 -10.05 -11.39 -14.15
N TYR A 24 -8.71 -11.43 -14.10
CA TYR A 24 -7.97 -11.52 -12.84
C TYR A 24 -8.09 -10.26 -11.97
N LYS A 25 -8.14 -9.06 -12.57
CA LYS A 25 -8.31 -7.82 -11.77
C LYS A 25 -9.70 -7.76 -11.15
N PHE A 26 -10.73 -8.24 -11.85
CA PHE A 26 -12.07 -8.37 -11.28
C PHE A 26 -12.07 -9.32 -10.07
N LEU A 27 -11.46 -10.50 -10.21
CA LEU A 27 -11.31 -11.45 -9.10
C LEU A 27 -10.57 -10.81 -7.91
N TYR A 28 -9.46 -10.12 -8.17
CA TYR A 28 -8.72 -9.39 -7.15
C TYR A 28 -9.61 -8.38 -6.41
N CYS A 29 -10.30 -7.52 -7.16
CA CYS A 29 -11.21 -6.53 -6.59
C CYS A 29 -12.31 -7.19 -5.73
N TYR A 30 -12.90 -8.28 -6.21
CA TYR A 30 -13.94 -9.01 -5.49
C TYR A 30 -13.43 -9.63 -4.18
N LEU A 31 -12.23 -10.22 -4.18
CA LEU A 31 -11.59 -10.78 -2.99
C LEU A 31 -11.19 -9.68 -1.99
N CYS A 32 -10.92 -8.47 -2.48
CA CYS A 32 -10.58 -7.33 -1.63
C CYS A 32 -11.78 -6.69 -0.93
N LEU A 33 -13.02 -6.96 -1.39
CA LEU A 33 -14.24 -6.45 -0.76
C LEU A 33 -14.36 -6.89 0.69
N LYS A 34 -14.77 -5.97 1.56
CA LYS A 34 -14.97 -6.21 3.00
C LYS A 34 -15.88 -7.42 3.27
N ARG A 35 -17.05 -7.46 2.62
CA ARG A 35 -18.01 -8.58 2.74
C ARG A 35 -17.39 -9.94 2.36
N THR A 36 -16.53 -9.96 1.34
CA THR A 36 -15.90 -11.19 0.86
C THR A 36 -14.84 -11.67 1.84
N LYS A 37 -14.05 -10.74 2.38
CA LYS A 37 -13.09 -11.03 3.46
C LYS A 37 -13.79 -11.55 4.70
N GLU A 38 -14.88 -10.90 5.11
CA GLU A 38 -15.68 -11.31 6.28
C GLU A 38 -16.29 -12.71 6.08
N ALA A 39 -16.81 -13.00 4.88
CA ALA A 39 -17.31 -14.33 4.55
C ALA A 39 -16.21 -15.40 4.56
N LEU A 40 -15.02 -15.08 4.06
CA LEU A 40 -13.87 -16.00 4.10
C LEU A 40 -13.41 -16.27 5.53
N LEU A 41 -13.42 -15.25 6.39
CA LEU A 41 -13.05 -15.35 7.79
C LEU A 41 -14.13 -16.05 8.65
N SER A 42 -15.41 -16.00 8.24
CA SER A 42 -16.51 -16.64 8.97
C SER A 42 -16.59 -18.15 8.72
N PHE A 43 -16.04 -18.64 7.62
CA PHE A 43 -15.95 -20.09 7.37
C PHE A 43 -15.03 -20.84 8.34
N ASP A 44 -14.31 -20.12 9.19
CA ASP A 44 -13.26 -20.63 10.08
C ASP A 44 -13.64 -20.46 11.56
N ALA A 45 -14.94 -20.47 11.86
CA ALA A 45 -15.52 -20.16 13.16
C ALA A 45 -15.09 -21.08 14.33
N ASP A 46 -14.41 -22.19 14.07
CA ASP A 46 -14.20 -23.28 15.04
C ASP A 46 -12.71 -23.55 15.40
N GLY A 47 -11.77 -22.76 14.86
CA GLY A 47 -10.33 -22.96 15.06
C GLY A 47 -9.64 -21.85 15.86
N THR A 48 -8.77 -22.21 16.81
CA THR A 48 -7.90 -21.25 17.55
C THR A 48 -6.95 -20.46 16.64
N ARG A 49 -6.78 -20.90 15.37
CA ARG A 49 -6.02 -20.20 14.34
C ARG A 49 -6.93 -19.92 13.15
N LYS A 50 -7.17 -18.63 12.86
CA LYS A 50 -7.86 -18.18 11.65
C LYS A 50 -6.92 -18.36 10.45
N ALA A 51 -7.18 -19.33 9.59
CA ALA A 51 -6.47 -19.62 8.36
C ALA A 51 -7.44 -19.96 7.21
N ILE A 52 -7.34 -19.22 6.12
CA ILE A 52 -8.13 -19.51 4.91
C ILE A 52 -7.57 -20.80 4.28
N THR A 53 -8.33 -21.89 4.38
CA THR A 53 -7.98 -23.18 3.75
C THR A 53 -8.44 -23.23 2.30
N LYS A 54 -7.88 -24.17 1.53
CA LYS A 54 -8.34 -24.47 0.16
C LYS A 54 -9.84 -24.74 0.10
N GLY A 55 -10.38 -25.49 1.06
CA GLY A 55 -11.81 -25.81 1.13
C GLY A 55 -12.69 -24.58 1.38
N ASN A 56 -12.18 -23.56 2.08
CA ASN A 56 -12.91 -22.29 2.23
C ASN A 56 -12.97 -21.52 0.90
N LEU A 57 -11.87 -21.52 0.13
CA LEU A 57 -11.82 -20.88 -1.19
C LEU A 57 -12.73 -21.57 -2.20
N GLU A 58 -12.84 -22.90 -2.17
CA GLU A 58 -13.75 -23.66 -3.04
C GLU A 58 -15.24 -23.40 -2.75
N LYS A 59 -15.58 -23.00 -1.52
CA LYS A 59 -16.94 -22.63 -1.12
C LYS A 59 -17.32 -21.19 -1.49
N LEU A 60 -16.36 -20.38 -1.94
CA LEU A 60 -16.60 -19.00 -2.28
C LEU A 60 -17.48 -18.88 -3.53
N VAL A 61 -18.64 -18.25 -3.39
CA VAL A 61 -19.51 -17.93 -4.53
C VAL A 61 -19.07 -16.59 -5.13
N LEU A 62 -18.72 -16.63 -6.41
CA LEU A 62 -18.30 -15.46 -7.19
C LEU A 62 -19.41 -15.10 -8.20
N PRO A 63 -19.93 -13.86 -8.21
CA PRO A 63 -20.76 -13.38 -9.30
C PRO A 63 -19.91 -13.28 -10.56
N LEU A 64 -20.40 -13.83 -11.66
CA LEU A 64 -19.68 -13.88 -12.91
C LEU A 64 -20.43 -13.13 -14.01
N PRO A 65 -20.33 -11.78 -14.04
CA PRO A 65 -20.91 -10.97 -15.12
C PRO A 65 -20.17 -11.21 -16.45
N SER A 66 -20.58 -10.56 -17.52
CA SER A 66 -19.92 -10.70 -18.83
C SER A 66 -18.43 -10.32 -18.74
N TYR A 67 -17.58 -10.92 -19.58
CA TYR A 67 -16.15 -10.62 -19.55
C TYR A 67 -15.84 -9.13 -19.77
N THR A 68 -16.65 -8.46 -20.58
CA THR A 68 -16.57 -7.01 -20.83
C THR A 68 -16.81 -6.22 -19.54
N GLU A 69 -17.88 -6.52 -18.80
CA GLU A 69 -18.18 -5.87 -17.51
C GLU A 69 -17.09 -6.15 -16.48
N GLN A 70 -16.62 -7.39 -16.40
CA GLN A 70 -15.50 -7.75 -15.51
C GLN A 70 -14.26 -6.89 -15.81
N THR A 71 -13.94 -6.70 -17.09
CA THR A 71 -12.79 -5.91 -17.55
C THR A 71 -12.96 -4.44 -17.16
N GLN A 72 -14.13 -3.85 -17.46
CA GLN A 72 -14.45 -2.46 -17.11
C GLN A 72 -14.34 -2.20 -15.60
N ILE A 73 -14.93 -3.07 -14.77
CA ILE A 73 -14.87 -2.96 -13.31
C ILE A 73 -13.43 -3.10 -12.82
N GLY A 74 -12.74 -4.16 -13.25
CA GLY A 74 -11.39 -4.48 -12.79
C GLY A 74 -10.37 -3.42 -13.19
N ASP A 75 -10.46 -2.88 -14.40
CA ASP A 75 -9.55 -1.83 -14.87
C ASP A 75 -9.84 -0.49 -14.22
N PHE A 76 -11.11 -0.11 -14.05
CA PHE A 76 -11.48 1.12 -13.37
C PHE A 76 -10.96 1.14 -11.93
N ILE A 77 -11.20 0.08 -11.16
CA ILE A 77 -10.71 -0.02 -9.77
C ILE A 77 -9.16 -0.09 -9.75
N GLY A 78 -8.55 -0.79 -10.72
CA GLY A 78 -7.10 -0.82 -10.89
C GLY A 78 -6.51 0.58 -11.05
N LEU A 79 -7.07 1.39 -11.96
CA LEU A 79 -6.64 2.78 -12.19
C LEU A 79 -6.75 3.65 -10.94
N VAL A 80 -7.79 3.45 -10.13
CA VAL A 80 -7.96 4.16 -8.85
C VAL A 80 -6.86 3.76 -7.85
N ASN A 81 -6.56 2.47 -7.73
CA ASN A 81 -5.49 1.99 -6.85
C ASN A 81 -4.12 2.49 -7.29
N ASP A 82 -3.81 2.45 -8.60
CA ASP A 82 -2.56 2.96 -9.15
C ASP A 82 -2.35 4.44 -8.80
N LYS A 83 -3.43 5.23 -8.83
CA LYS A 83 -3.39 6.65 -8.46
C LYS A 83 -3.19 6.86 -6.96
N ILE A 84 -3.79 6.02 -6.11
CA ILE A 84 -3.58 6.06 -4.66
C ILE A 84 -2.11 5.74 -4.35
N ASP A 85 -1.55 4.70 -4.96
CA ASP A 85 -0.16 4.30 -4.76
C ASP A 85 0.81 5.39 -5.19
N LEU A 86 0.56 6.02 -6.35
CA LEU A 86 1.35 7.16 -6.80
C LEU A 86 1.30 8.33 -5.81
N ASN A 87 0.11 8.68 -5.30
CA ASN A 87 -0.03 9.75 -4.31
C ASN A 87 0.70 9.43 -3.00
N ASN A 88 0.66 8.17 -2.54
CA ASN A 88 1.39 7.75 -1.35
C ASN A 88 2.91 7.84 -1.53
N GLN A 89 3.41 7.49 -2.72
CA GLN A 89 4.83 7.66 -3.07
C GLN A 89 5.24 9.13 -3.07
N MET A 90 4.40 10.01 -3.64
CA MET A 90 4.62 11.45 -3.62
C MET A 90 4.66 11.99 -2.19
N ASN A 91 3.71 11.60 -1.34
CA ASN A 91 3.70 11.99 0.08
C ASN A 91 4.97 11.55 0.81
N SER A 92 5.39 10.29 0.62
CA SER A 92 6.64 9.79 1.22
C SER A 92 7.87 10.58 0.74
N THR A 93 7.90 10.98 -0.53
CA THR A 93 8.97 11.82 -1.07
C THR A 93 8.98 13.21 -0.44
N LEU A 94 7.81 13.83 -0.28
CA LEU A 94 7.67 15.14 0.37
C LEU A 94 8.09 15.10 1.84
N GLU A 95 7.73 14.04 2.56
CA GLU A 95 8.16 13.81 3.94
C GLU A 95 9.69 13.69 4.04
N GLN A 96 10.32 12.96 3.12
CA GLN A 96 11.79 12.83 3.08
C GLN A 96 12.48 14.17 2.80
N ILE A 97 11.94 14.98 1.88
CA ILE A 97 12.45 16.32 1.60
C ILE A 97 12.31 17.21 2.85
N ALA A 98 11.15 17.19 3.49
CA ALA A 98 10.90 17.96 4.70
C ALA A 98 11.85 17.56 5.85
N GLN A 99 12.07 16.26 6.07
CA GLN A 99 13.03 15.77 7.06
C GLN A 99 14.46 16.20 6.73
N THR A 100 14.84 16.17 5.45
CA THR A 100 16.17 16.60 5.00
C THR A 100 16.38 18.10 5.24
N LEU A 101 15.40 18.94 4.89
CA LEU A 101 15.43 20.38 5.15
C LEU A 101 15.46 20.68 6.65
N PHE A 102 14.61 20.00 7.43
CA PHE A 102 14.58 20.15 8.88
C PHE A 102 15.94 19.81 9.52
N LYS A 103 16.52 18.67 9.13
CA LYS A 103 17.85 18.27 9.60
C LYS A 103 18.89 19.33 9.21
N ARG A 104 18.90 19.77 7.96
CA ARG A 104 19.85 20.76 7.47
C ARG A 104 19.79 22.08 8.24
N TRP A 105 18.58 22.56 8.50
CA TRP A 105 18.36 23.85 9.16
C TRP A 105 18.54 23.77 10.68
N PHE A 106 17.98 22.76 11.34
CA PHE A 106 17.87 22.75 12.81
C PHE A 106 18.84 21.80 13.51
N ILE A 107 19.46 20.85 12.80
CA ILE A 107 20.46 19.94 13.37
C ILE A 107 21.86 20.31 12.86
N ASP A 108 21.97 20.48 11.54
CA ASP A 108 23.25 20.79 10.91
C ASP A 108 23.56 22.30 10.94
N PHE A 109 22.61 23.17 11.31
CA PHE A 109 22.71 24.64 11.37
C PHE A 109 23.30 25.29 10.10
N GLU A 110 23.00 24.72 8.94
CA GLU A 110 23.34 25.31 7.66
C GLU A 110 22.23 26.28 7.22
N PHE A 111 22.14 27.43 7.89
CA PHE A 111 21.34 28.55 7.38
C PHE A 111 22.16 29.28 6.31
N PRO A 112 21.61 29.54 5.11
CA PRO A 112 22.22 30.48 4.19
C PRO A 112 22.15 31.89 4.80
N ASP A 113 23.28 32.59 4.88
CA ASP A 113 23.32 34.01 5.20
C ASP A 113 22.78 34.86 4.02
N GLU A 114 22.77 36.19 4.17
CA GLU A 114 22.33 37.13 3.12
C GLU A 114 23.07 36.95 1.78
N ASN A 115 24.19 36.24 1.77
CA ASN A 115 25.03 35.95 0.60
C ASN A 115 24.98 34.46 0.17
N GLY A 116 24.15 33.63 0.81
CA GLY A 116 23.98 32.21 0.51
C GLY A 116 25.02 31.27 1.13
N ASN A 117 25.89 31.74 2.03
CA ASN A 117 26.92 30.92 2.67
C ASN A 117 26.38 30.22 3.94
N PRO A 118 26.87 29.00 4.29
CA PRO A 118 26.47 28.33 5.51
C PRO A 118 26.88 29.11 6.78
N TYR A 119 25.93 29.38 7.66
CA TYR A 119 26.14 30.18 8.89
C TYR A 119 27.21 29.61 9.83
N LYS A 120 27.38 28.27 9.87
CA LYS A 120 28.41 27.59 10.68
C LYS A 120 29.85 28.00 10.36
N SER A 121 30.12 28.62 9.22
CA SER A 121 31.49 28.94 8.79
C SER A 121 32.16 30.07 9.58
N ARG A 122 31.40 30.89 10.32
CA ARG A 122 31.93 32.15 10.86
C ARG A 122 32.29 32.17 12.34
N GLU A 123 31.62 31.46 13.25
CA GLU A 123 31.96 31.60 14.68
C GLU A 123 31.71 30.32 15.48
N GLY A 124 32.76 29.82 16.16
CA GLY A 124 32.69 28.70 17.11
C GLY A 124 32.02 29.06 18.43
N LYS A 125 30.81 29.64 18.38
CA LYS A 125 30.00 29.96 19.56
C LYS A 125 28.77 29.06 19.59
N GLU A 126 28.51 28.52 20.77
CA GLU A 126 27.39 27.63 21.05
C GLU A 126 26.12 28.48 21.26
N TYR A 127 25.16 28.39 20.33
CA TYR A 127 23.91 29.17 20.40
C TYR A 127 22.78 28.31 20.98
N ARG A 128 22.22 28.72 22.13
CA ARG A 128 20.96 28.15 22.65
C ARG A 128 19.80 28.73 21.86
N MET A 129 19.17 27.93 21.01
CA MET A 129 17.93 28.32 20.34
C MET A 129 16.78 28.25 21.34
N THR A 130 16.39 29.39 21.93
CA THR A 130 15.14 29.48 22.72
C THR A 130 13.97 29.52 21.74
N VAL A 131 13.32 28.39 21.50
CA VAL A 131 12.06 28.35 20.75
C VAL A 131 10.98 28.97 21.64
N LEU A 132 10.62 30.22 21.38
CA LEU A 132 9.42 30.82 21.96
C LEU A 132 8.22 30.20 21.23
N ILE A 133 7.68 29.12 21.80
CA ILE A 133 6.36 28.62 21.45
C ILE A 133 5.37 29.62 22.02
N ASN A 134 4.88 30.53 21.18
CA ASN A 134 3.66 31.28 21.52
C ASN A 134 2.49 30.30 21.40
N CYS A 135 2.07 29.76 22.54
CA CYS A 135 0.75 29.15 22.72
C CYS A 135 -0.37 30.16 22.47
#